data_AF-A0AAU8LR76-F1
#
_entry.id   AF-A0AAU8LR76-F1
#
_cell.length_a   1.000
_cell.length_b   1.000
_cell.length_c   1.000
_cell.angle_alpha   90.00
_cell.angle_beta   90.00
_cell.angle_gamma   90.00
#
_symmetry.space_group_name_H-M   'P 1'
#
loop_
_entity.id
_entity.type
_entity.pdbx_description
1 polymer ?
#
loop_
_entity_poly.entity_id
_entity_poly.type
_entity_poly.pdbx_seq_one_letter_code
_entity_poly.pdbx_strand_id
1 'polypeptide(L)'
;MSHDSSRKCQPAYEACHFSGAKTAVGTAKATLKLLQAITMGHDTLIAGQVHAGGAFYGIDSTIGVPFIMGNKGVEKIVELPMVEEEKALLKQCAEHVNQKLKPFL
;
A
#
# COMPACT_ATOMS: atom_id res chain seq x y z
N MET A 1 -19.94 14.43 8.23
CA MET A 1 -18.52 14.47 8.66
C MET A 1 -17.69 14.01 7.48
N SER A 2 -17.29 14.98 6.64
CA SER A 2 -16.61 14.76 5.37
C SER A 2 -15.18 14.29 5.63
N HIS A 3 -14.86 13.06 5.25
CA HIS A 3 -13.50 12.54 5.28
C HIS A 3 -12.68 13.25 4.20
N ASP A 4 -11.98 14.31 4.60
CA ASP A 4 -11.07 15.07 3.75
C ASP A 4 -9.75 14.29 3.57
N SER A 5 -9.74 13.43 2.55
CA SER A 5 -8.59 12.59 2.16
C SER A 5 -7.38 13.38 1.66
N SER A 6 -7.50 14.69 1.40
CA SER A 6 -6.39 15.54 0.93
C SER A 6 -5.31 15.71 2.00
N ARG A 7 -5.69 15.74 3.28
CA ARG A 7 -4.76 15.95 4.40
C ARG A 7 -3.80 14.79 4.69
N LYS A 8 -4.07 13.58 4.17
CA LYS A 8 -3.17 12.41 4.36
C LYS A 8 -1.94 12.45 3.44
N CYS A 9 -2.04 13.04 2.25
CA CYS A 9 -0.92 13.23 1.32
C CYS A 9 -0.08 14.48 1.66
N GLN A 10 -0.66 15.42 2.40
CA GLN A 10 -0.08 16.69 2.80
C GLN A 10 1.34 16.57 3.46
N PRO A 11 1.57 15.70 4.46
CA PRO A 11 2.85 15.70 5.17
C PRO A 11 4.04 15.25 4.32
N ALA A 12 3.83 14.44 3.27
CA ALA A 12 4.91 14.02 2.37
C ALA A 12 5.36 15.16 1.44
N TYR A 13 4.44 15.94 0.87
CA TYR A 13 4.82 17.07 0.00
C TYR A 13 5.37 18.25 0.83
N GLU A 14 4.82 18.55 2.01
CA GLU A 14 5.32 19.60 2.91
C GLU A 14 6.73 19.30 3.40
N ALA A 15 7.00 18.04 3.75
CA ALA A 15 8.33 17.61 4.20
C ALA A 15 9.36 17.68 3.06
N CYS A 16 9.00 17.29 1.84
CA CYS A 16 9.87 17.44 0.66
C CYS A 16 10.18 18.91 0.38
N HIS A 17 9.19 19.79 0.48
CA HIS A 17 9.33 21.22 0.19
C HIS A 17 10.22 21.96 1.22
N PHE A 18 10.17 21.57 2.51
CA PHE A 18 10.88 22.30 3.57
C PHE A 18 12.25 21.72 3.95
N SER A 19 12.51 20.44 3.72
CA SER A 19 13.67 19.76 4.31
C SER A 19 14.59 19.02 3.35
N GLY A 20 14.25 18.90 2.07
CA GLY A 20 15.10 18.33 1.01
C GLY A 20 15.52 16.85 1.17
N ALA A 21 15.41 16.23 2.34
CA ALA A 21 16.00 14.90 2.61
C ALA A 21 15.32 14.07 3.72
N LYS A 22 14.13 14.44 4.23
CA LYS A 22 13.46 13.68 5.32
C LYS A 22 12.69 12.43 4.86
N THR A 23 12.43 12.28 3.56
CA THR A 23 11.85 11.05 2.98
C THR A 23 12.74 9.83 3.22
N ALA A 24 14.07 9.99 3.19
CA ALA A 24 15.01 8.89 3.38
C ALA A 24 14.86 8.20 4.76
N VAL A 25 14.65 8.97 5.83
CA VAL A 25 14.47 8.41 7.19
C VAL A 25 13.14 7.67 7.31
N GLY A 26 12.07 8.21 6.72
CA GLY A 26 10.77 7.54 6.67
C GLY A 26 10.83 6.19 5.95
N THR A 27 11.46 6.16 4.77
CA THR A 27 11.66 4.96 3.97
C THR A 27 12.57 3.94 4.67
N ALA A 28 13.68 4.40 5.27
CA ALA A 28 14.58 3.53 6.03
C ALA A 28 13.86 2.87 7.22
N LYS A 29 13.03 3.62 7.95
CA LYS A 29 12.23 3.10 9.06
C LYS A 29 11.19 2.08 8.59
N ALA A 30 10.52 2.34 7.47
CA ALA A 30 9.56 1.40 6.88
C ALA A 30 10.26 0.09 6.47
N THR A 31 11.44 0.20 5.86
CA THR A 31 12.26 -0.94 5.46
C THR A 31 12.72 -1.75 6.68
N LEU A 32 13.20 -1.08 7.73
CA LEU A 32 13.61 -1.76 8.96
C LEU A 32 12.46 -2.49 9.63
N LYS A 33 11.26 -1.89 9.66
CA LYS A 33 10.04 -2.54 10.18
C LYS A 33 9.68 -3.80 9.39
N LEU A 34 9.80 -3.74 8.06
CA LEU A 34 9.56 -4.90 7.20
C LEU A 34 10.57 -6.02 7.48
N LEU A 35 11.86 -5.68 7.57
CA LEU A 35 12.92 -6.63 7.92
C LEU A 35 12.70 -7.26 9.30
N GLN A 36 12.30 -6.46 10.28
CA GLN A 36 11.97 -6.95 11.63
C GLN A 36 10.80 -7.93 11.60
N ALA A 37 9.72 -7.62 10.87
CA ALA A 37 8.56 -8.51 10.74
C ALA A 37 8.95 -9.87 10.15
N ILE A 38 9.76 -9.87 9.09
CA ILE A 38 10.22 -11.10 8.43
C ILE A 38 11.17 -11.91 9.32
N THR A 39 12.16 -11.26 9.93
CA THR A 39 13.22 -11.95 10.69
C THR A 39 12.76 -12.42 12.07
N MET A 40 11.86 -11.70 12.73
CA MET A 40 11.34 -12.07 14.04
C MET A 40 10.14 -13.03 13.95
N GLY A 41 9.63 -13.29 12.74
CA GLY A 41 8.52 -14.21 12.52
C GLY A 41 7.23 -13.77 13.19
N HIS A 42 7.01 -12.45 13.32
CA HIS A 42 5.78 -11.91 13.87
C HIS A 42 4.80 -11.63 12.75
N ASP A 43 3.63 -12.24 12.81
CA ASP A 43 2.50 -11.93 11.94
C ASP A 43 2.14 -10.45 12.11
N THR A 44 2.57 -9.64 11.15
CA THR A 44 2.45 -8.19 11.22
C THR A 44 1.50 -7.71 10.13
N LEU A 45 0.48 -6.96 10.53
CA LEU A 45 -0.40 -6.26 9.58
C LEU A 45 0.34 -5.05 8.99
N ILE A 46 0.58 -5.10 7.69
CA ILE A 46 1.28 -4.06 6.93
C ILE A 46 0.32 -3.47 5.89
N ALA A 47 0.27 -2.14 5.80
CA ALA A 47 -0.33 -1.45 4.67
C ALA A 47 0.77 -1.18 3.63
N GLY A 48 0.72 -1.87 2.49
CA GLY A 48 1.73 -1.76 1.45
C GLY A 48 1.21 -2.24 0.10
N GLN A 49 2.04 -2.19 -0.93
CA GLN A 49 1.67 -2.62 -2.27
C GLN A 49 1.98 -4.10 -2.46
N VAL A 50 0.98 -4.89 -2.86
CA VAL A 50 1.14 -6.30 -3.23
C VAL A 50 0.38 -6.57 -4.52
N HIS A 51 0.79 -7.61 -5.23
CA HIS A 51 0.00 -8.13 -6.33
C HIS A 51 -1.24 -8.85 -5.79
N ALA A 52 -2.42 -8.31 -6.03
CA ALA A 52 -3.66 -8.80 -5.43
C ALA A 52 -4.17 -10.09 -6.08
N GLY A 53 -3.83 -10.37 -7.35
CA GLY A 53 -4.14 -11.65 -8.02
C GLY A 53 -5.62 -12.07 -7.97
N GLY A 54 -6.55 -11.12 -7.88
CA GLY A 54 -7.98 -11.35 -7.71
C GLY A 54 -8.47 -11.52 -6.27
N ALA A 55 -7.57 -11.69 -5.29
CA ALA A 55 -7.91 -11.93 -3.88
C ALA A 55 -8.38 -10.69 -3.10
N PHE A 56 -8.51 -9.54 -3.75
CA PHE A 56 -9.06 -8.32 -3.16
C PHE A 56 -10.10 -7.73 -4.11
N TYR A 57 -11.38 -8.05 -3.87
CA TYR A 57 -12.51 -7.59 -4.72
C TYR A 57 -12.38 -7.91 -6.22
N GLY A 58 -11.70 -9.00 -6.57
CA GLY A 58 -11.48 -9.43 -7.97
C GLY A 58 -10.46 -8.59 -8.74
N ILE A 59 -9.65 -7.78 -8.04
CA ILE A 59 -8.64 -6.93 -8.67
C ILE A 59 -7.38 -7.73 -8.97
N ASP A 60 -6.99 -7.78 -10.24
CA ASP A 60 -5.73 -8.36 -10.70
C ASP A 60 -4.73 -7.25 -11.08
N SER A 61 -4.07 -6.71 -10.06
CA SER A 61 -3.09 -5.63 -10.20
C SER A 61 -2.20 -5.52 -8.95
N THR A 62 -1.10 -4.78 -9.06
CA THR A 62 -0.27 -4.40 -7.92
C THR A 62 -0.83 -3.13 -7.27
N ILE A 63 -1.51 -3.30 -6.13
CA ILE A 63 -2.22 -2.22 -5.44
C ILE A 63 -1.87 -2.16 -3.96
N GLY A 64 -2.07 -0.98 -3.36
CA GLY A 64 -1.91 -0.77 -1.92
C GLY A 64 -3.06 -1.37 -1.14
N VAL A 65 -2.81 -2.47 -0.41
CA VAL A 65 -3.80 -3.18 0.41
C VAL A 65 -3.18 -3.58 1.76
N PRO A 66 -4.00 -3.77 2.80
CA PRO A 66 -3.51 -4.32 4.06
C PRO A 66 -3.29 -5.83 3.91
N PHE A 67 -2.14 -6.33 4.36
CA PHE A 67 -1.81 -7.74 4.33
C PHE A 67 -1.01 -8.15 5.57
N ILE A 68 -1.09 -9.44 5.91
CA ILE A 68 -0.30 -10.06 6.96
C ILE A 68 1.00 -10.54 6.34
N MET A 69 2.11 -10.07 6.91
CA MET A 69 3.46 -10.50 6.58
C MET A 69 3.95 -11.46 7.67
N GLY A 70 4.38 -12.66 7.27
CA GLY A 70 5.04 -13.63 8.13
C GLY A 70 6.49 -13.86 7.70
N ASN A 71 7.10 -14.94 8.21
CA ASN A 71 8.51 -15.26 7.93
C ASN A 71 8.79 -15.70 6.48
N LYS A 72 7.74 -16.12 5.75
CA LYS A 72 7.82 -16.55 4.34
C LYS A 72 7.35 -15.49 3.35
N GLY A 73 7.04 -14.28 3.81
CA GLY A 73 6.52 -13.20 2.98
C GLY A 73 5.04 -12.94 3.24
N VAL A 74 4.31 -12.51 2.20
CA VAL A 74 2.89 -12.16 2.30
C VAL A 74 2.08 -13.44 2.47
N GLU A 75 1.44 -13.60 3.63
CA GLU A 75 0.65 -14.80 3.94
C GLU A 75 -0.82 -14.64 3.58
N LYS A 76 -1.37 -13.44 3.83
CA LYS A 76 -2.79 -13.18 3.62
C LYS A 76 -3.05 -11.71 3.34
N ILE A 77 -3.83 -11.43 2.30
CA ILE A 77 -4.41 -10.10 2.08
C ILE A 77 -5.67 -9.98 2.95
N VAL A 78 -5.79 -8.89 3.70
CA VAL A 78 -6.92 -8.66 4.62
C VAL A 78 -7.97 -7.84 3.89
N GLU A 79 -9.09 -8.48 3.55
CA GLU A 79 -10.26 -7.76 3.03
C GLU A 79 -10.93 -6.96 4.15
N LEU A 80 -11.02 -5.64 3.96
CA LEU A 80 -11.77 -4.75 4.84
C LEU A 80 -13.12 -4.43 4.19
N PRO A 81 -14.21 -4.34 4.95
CA PRO A 81 -15.49 -3.92 4.41
C PRO A 81 -15.37 -2.49 3.87
N MET A 82 -15.69 -2.33 2.59
CA MET A 82 -15.65 -1.05 1.88
C MET A 82 -17.02 -0.75 1.27
N VAL A 83 -17.33 0.54 1.07
CA VAL A 83 -18.52 0.96 0.33
C VAL A 83 -18.30 0.81 -1.17
N GLU A 84 -19.38 0.69 -1.93
CA GLU A 84 -19.31 0.42 -3.38
C GLU A 84 -18.59 1.54 -4.15
N GLU A 85 -18.75 2.80 -3.73
CA GLU A 85 -18.06 3.94 -4.33
C GLU A 85 -16.53 3.84 -4.16
N GLU A 86 -16.07 3.44 -2.98
CA GLU A 86 -14.64 3.26 -2.69
C GLU A 86 -14.06 2.07 -3.50
N LYS A 87 -14.84 0.99 -3.66
CA LYS A 87 -14.44 -0.15 -4.50
C LYS A 87 -14.31 0.26 -5.97
N ALA A 88 -15.23 1.08 -6.48
CA ALA A 88 -15.16 1.58 -7.85
C ALA A 88 -13.90 2.44 -8.08
N LEU A 89 -13.58 3.33 -7.14
CA LEU A 89 -12.36 4.13 -7.18
C LEU A 89 -11.10 3.25 -7.13
N LEU A 90 -11.09 2.23 -6.27
CA LEU A 90 -9.95 1.31 -6.18
C LEU A 90 -9.72 0.54 -7.49
N LYS A 91 -10.80 0.07 -8.14
CA LYS A 91 -10.72 -0.60 -9.44
C LYS A 91 -10.17 0.33 -10.52
N GLN A 92 -10.63 1.58 -10.56
CA GLN A 92 -10.10 2.58 -11.49
C GLN A 92 -8.60 2.86 -11.27
N CYS A 93 -8.15 2.91 -10.02
CA CYS A 93 -6.73 3.04 -9.69
C CYS A 93 -5.93 1.83 -10.17
N ALA A 94 -6.44 0.61 -9.98
CA ALA A 94 -5.81 -0.62 -10.44
C ALA A 94 -5.65 -0.65 -11.98
N GLU A 95 -6.68 -0.23 -12.71
CA GLU A 95 -6.62 -0.11 -14.17
C GLU A 95 -5.54 0.87 -14.63
N HIS A 96 -5.43 2.03 -13.97
CA HIS A 96 -4.37 3.00 -14.25
C HIS A 96 -2.96 2.43 -14.01
N VAL A 97 -2.77 1.68 -12.92
CA VAL A 97 -1.49 1.01 -12.63
C VAL A 97 -1.18 -0.01 -13.72
N ASN A 98 -2.14 -0.85 -14.09
CA ASN A 98 -1.96 -1.85 -15.14
C ASN A 98 -1.60 -1.21 -16.48
N GLN A 99 -2.27 -0.11 -16.88
CA GLN A 99 -1.92 0.63 -18.09
C GLN A 99 -0.48 1.14 -18.09
N LYS A 100 0.02 1.61 -16.95
CA LYS A 100 1.42 2.06 -16.79
C LYS A 100 2.42 0.90 -16.82
N LEU A 101 2.01 -0.29 -16.36
CA LEU A 101 2.85 -1.49 -16.36
C LEU A 101 2.88 -2.21 -17.71
N LYS A 102 1.84 -2.08 -18.56
CA LYS A 102 1.76 -2.71 -19.89
C LYS A 102 3.02 -2.62 -20.77
N PRO A 103 3.80 -1.52 -20.78
CA PRO A 103 5.02 -1.46 -21.59
C PRO A 103 6.19 -2.32 -21.06
N PHE A 104 6.10 -2.81 -19.82
CA PHE A 104 7.19 -3.49 -19.11
C PHE A 104 6.89 -4.96 -18.78
N LEU A 105 5.70 -5.45 -19.13
CA LEU A 105 5.23 -6.82 -18.95
C LEU A 105 5.04 -7.48 -20.33
#